data_AF-A0A7V5PZR4-F1
#
_entry.id   AF-A0A7V5PZR4-F1
#
_cell.length_a   1.000
_cell.length_b   1.000
_cell.length_c   1.000
_cell.angle_alpha   90.00
_cell.angle_beta   90.00
_cell.angle_gamma   90.00
#
_symmetry.space_group_name_H-M   'P 1'
#
loop_
_entity.id
_entity.type
_entity.pdbx_description
1 polymer ?
#
loop_
_entity_poly.entity_id
_entity_poly.type
_entity_poly.pdbx_seq_one_letter_code
_entity_poly.pdbx_strand_id
1 'polypeptide(L)'
;MSSVFFILPGKPVGQGRPRMRTVKTKDGRSFASAYDPAKSRNYKSLVQDIAARALEDVGGQILSGPCSVHIHAKAAWPRSQWRKRTPRPLSWWTGKPDIDNIAKAILDAMSGVVYLDDTQVCRLSVEKTRPPQGEPDCVRVSVFEVGDGDLS
;
A
#
# COMPACT_ATOMS: atom_id res chain seq x y z
N MET A 1 -19.05 -9.31 -10.49
CA MET A 1 -17.65 -9.24 -10.04
C MET A 1 -17.49 -7.92 -9.29
N SER A 2 -17.36 -8.00 -7.98
CA SER A 2 -17.16 -6.82 -7.14
C SER A 2 -15.73 -6.33 -7.29
N SER A 3 -15.54 -5.03 -7.49
CA SER A 3 -14.22 -4.44 -7.60
C SER A 3 -14.14 -3.11 -6.87
N VAL A 4 -12.97 -2.84 -6.28
CA VAL A 4 -12.69 -1.64 -5.51
C VAL A 4 -11.44 -1.01 -6.08
N PHE A 5 -11.52 0.27 -6.43
CA PHE A 5 -10.39 1.04 -6.93
C PHE A 5 -10.23 2.32 -6.13
N PHE A 6 -8.99 2.64 -5.74
CA PHE A 6 -8.69 3.90 -5.09
C PHE A 6 -7.28 4.38 -5.36
N ILE A 7 -7.06 5.67 -5.10
CA ILE A 7 -5.78 6.35 -5.27
C ILE A 7 -5.37 6.94 -3.94
N LEU A 8 -4.21 6.54 -3.45
CA LEU A 8 -3.55 7.09 -2.28
C LEU A 8 -2.67 8.26 -2.71
N PRO A 9 -2.94 9.49 -2.25
CA PRO A 9 -2.09 10.62 -2.56
C PRO A 9 -0.77 10.55 -1.78
N GLY A 10 0.31 10.99 -2.42
CA GLY A 10 1.61 11.14 -1.79
C GLY A 10 2.58 9.98 -2.02
N LYS A 11 3.76 10.11 -1.41
CA LYS A 11 4.89 9.22 -1.67
C LYS A 11 4.60 7.79 -1.20
N PRO A 12 4.89 6.76 -2.02
CA PRO A 12 4.79 5.37 -1.58
C PRO A 12 5.59 5.13 -0.29
N VAL A 13 4.91 4.57 0.72
CA VAL A 13 5.50 4.20 2.00
C VAL A 13 5.48 2.68 2.11
N GLY A 14 6.63 2.10 2.45
CA GLY A 14 6.73 0.67 2.72
C GLY A 14 6.59 0.40 4.22
N GLN A 15 6.19 -0.82 4.57
CA GLN A 15 6.08 -1.22 5.97
C GLN A 15 7.47 -1.21 6.60
N GLY A 16 7.65 -0.35 7.61
CA GLY A 16 8.87 -0.33 8.40
C GLY A 16 8.99 -1.59 9.24
N ARG A 17 10.21 -2.14 9.38
CA ARG A 17 10.44 -3.27 10.30
C ARG A 17 10.08 -2.85 11.75
N PRO A 18 9.40 -3.71 12.52
CA PRO A 18 9.06 -3.42 13.91
C PRO A 18 10.32 -3.05 14.70
N ARG A 19 10.26 -1.95 15.45
CA ARG A 19 11.36 -1.56 16.33
C ARG A 19 11.13 -2.18 17.69
N MET A 20 12.12 -2.89 18.21
CA MET A 20 12.09 -3.40 19.58
C MET A 20 12.49 -2.29 20.55
N ARG A 21 11.68 -2.07 21.58
CA ARG A 21 12.05 -1.29 22.76
C ARG A 21 11.94 -2.18 23.98
N THR A 22 12.96 -2.17 24.83
CA THR A 22 12.89 -2.79 26.14
C THR A 22 12.04 -1.90 27.05
N VAL A 23 10.89 -2.40 27.48
CA VAL A 23 10.00 -1.73 28.43
C VAL A 23 10.32 -2.27 29.81
N LYS A 24 10.71 -1.37 30.73
CA LYS A 24 10.88 -1.68 32.15
C LYS A 24 9.57 -1.39 32.87
N THR A 25 9.01 -2.42 33.51
CA THR A 25 7.89 -2.27 34.43
C THR A 25 8.35 -1.68 35.76
N LYS A 26 7.43 -1.10 36.54
CA LYS A 26 7.74 -0.57 37.88
C LYS A 26 8.29 -1.65 38.83
N ASP A 27 7.96 -2.91 38.57
CA ASP A 27 8.42 -4.08 39.33
C ASP A 27 9.79 -4.62 38.86
N GLY A 28 10.52 -3.87 38.03
CA GLY A 28 11.88 -4.22 37.59
C GLY A 28 11.97 -5.25 36.45
N ARG A 29 10.85 -5.84 36.01
CA ARG A 29 10.83 -6.76 34.87
C ARG A 29 10.96 -6.01 33.55
N SER A 30 11.83 -6.52 32.67
CA SER A 30 12.08 -5.96 31.34
C SER A 30 11.52 -6.90 30.27
N PHE A 31 10.68 -6.40 29.37
CA PHE A 31 10.22 -7.17 28.20
C PHE A 31 10.47 -6.39 26.91
N ALA A 32 10.74 -7.11 25.82
CA ALA A 32 10.86 -6.52 24.49
C ALA A 32 9.46 -6.26 23.93
N SER A 33 9.13 -5.00 23.65
CA SER A 33 7.91 -4.60 22.96
C SER A 33 8.26 -4.14 21.55
N ALA A 34 7.64 -4.76 20.54
CA ALA A 34 7.77 -4.35 19.15
C ALA A 34 6.70 -3.29 18.83
N TYR A 35 7.09 -2.17 18.22
CA TYR A 35 6.16 -1.15 17.76
C TYR A 35 6.46 -0.71 16.32
N ASP A 36 5.41 -0.39 15.58
CA ASP A 36 5.53 0.18 14.24
C ASP A 36 5.90 1.68 14.32
N PRO A 37 6.86 2.14 13.48
CA PRO A 37 7.17 3.56 13.38
C PRO A 37 5.93 4.40 13.09
N ALA A 38 5.86 5.61 13.66
CA ALA A 38 4.70 6.52 13.50
C ALA A 38 4.31 6.76 12.03
N LYS A 39 5.30 6.79 11.13
CA LYS A 39 5.08 6.94 9.70
C LYS A 39 4.31 5.77 9.08
N SER A 40 4.62 4.53 9.48
CA SER A 40 3.89 3.33 9.01
C SER A 40 2.46 3.33 9.54
N ARG A 41 2.27 3.69 10.83
CA ARG A 41 0.94 3.75 11.46
C ARG A 41 0.03 4.78 10.78
N ASN A 42 0.52 6.01 10.59
CA ASN A 42 -0.25 7.06 9.93
C ASN A 42 -0.58 6.70 8.47
N TYR A 43 0.36 6.06 7.78
CA TYR A 43 0.12 5.58 6.42
C TYR A 43 -0.95 4.49 6.40
N LYS A 44 -0.89 3.52 7.32
CA LYS A 44 -1.92 2.48 7.47
C LYS A 44 -3.31 3.08 7.68
N SER A 45 -3.46 4.04 8.60
CA SER A 45 -4.75 4.72 8.82
C SER A 45 -5.25 5.45 7.57
N LEU A 46 -4.36 6.17 6.85
CA LEU A 46 -4.73 6.83 5.61
C LEU A 46 -5.24 5.84 4.54
N VAL A 47 -4.57 4.69 4.41
CA VAL A 47 -4.98 3.64 3.48
C VAL A 47 -6.34 3.07 3.87
N GLN A 48 -6.55 2.79 5.16
CA GLN A 48 -7.83 2.29 5.68
C GLN A 48 -8.97 3.26 5.39
N ASP A 49 -8.79 4.55 5.69
CA ASP A 49 -9.84 5.56 5.49
C ASP A 49 -10.22 5.71 4.00
N ILE A 50 -9.22 5.74 3.11
CA ILE A 50 -9.47 5.88 1.66
C ILE A 50 -10.09 4.61 1.09
N ALA A 51 -9.61 3.43 1.51
CA ALA A 51 -10.11 2.16 1.04
C ALA A 51 -11.56 1.91 1.50
N ALA A 52 -11.90 2.27 2.75
CA ALA A 52 -13.26 2.17 3.27
C ALA A 52 -14.25 3.03 2.47
N ARG A 53 -13.89 4.29 2.17
CA ARG A 53 -14.73 5.17 1.33
C ARG A 53 -14.93 4.61 -0.06
N ALA A 54 -13.85 4.11 -0.68
CA ALA A 54 -13.94 3.50 -2.01
C ALA A 54 -14.81 2.23 -2.02
N LEU A 55 -14.83 1.49 -0.90
CA LEU A 55 -15.73 0.34 -0.75
C LEU A 55 -17.19 0.79 -0.62
N GLU A 56 -17.46 1.82 0.19
CA GLU A 56 -18.80 2.41 0.34
C GLU A 56 -19.36 2.90 -1.01
N ASP A 57 -18.52 3.56 -1.82
CA ASP A 57 -18.88 4.05 -3.15
C ASP A 57 -19.34 2.93 -4.12
N VAL A 58 -18.87 1.69 -3.91
CA VAL A 58 -19.25 0.52 -4.74
C VAL A 58 -20.27 -0.40 -4.07
N GLY A 59 -20.89 0.03 -2.96
CA GLY A 59 -21.98 -0.69 -2.29
C GLY A 59 -21.65 -1.22 -0.89
N GLY A 60 -20.44 -0.97 -0.37
CA GLY A 60 -20.07 -1.19 1.03
C GLY A 60 -19.89 -2.66 1.44
N GLN A 61 -19.94 -3.60 0.50
CA GLN A 61 -19.81 -5.02 0.79
C GLN A 61 -18.35 -5.46 0.75
N ILE A 62 -17.81 -5.87 1.89
CA ILE A 62 -16.47 -6.47 2.02
C ILE A 62 -16.39 -7.73 1.15
N LEU A 63 -15.28 -7.89 0.44
CA LEU A 63 -15.03 -9.04 -0.43
C LEU A 63 -14.77 -10.30 0.41
N SER A 64 -15.56 -11.35 0.18
CA SER A 64 -15.46 -12.63 0.91
C SER A 64 -14.77 -13.75 0.13
N GLY A 65 -14.69 -13.66 -1.20
CA GLY A 65 -14.03 -14.64 -2.04
C GLY A 65 -12.53 -14.38 -2.28
N PRO A 66 -11.90 -15.22 -3.12
CA PRO A 66 -10.54 -15.01 -3.60
C PRO A 66 -10.38 -13.66 -4.29
N CYS A 67 -9.26 -12.97 -4.03
CA CYS A 67 -8.99 -11.62 -4.50
C CYS A 67 -7.73 -11.54 -5.37
N SER A 68 -7.82 -10.74 -6.44
CA SER A 68 -6.67 -10.24 -7.19
C SER A 68 -6.40 -8.78 -6.82
N VAL A 69 -5.19 -8.48 -6.37
CA VAL A 69 -4.76 -7.15 -5.96
C VAL A 69 -3.69 -6.64 -6.92
N HIS A 70 -3.91 -5.45 -7.47
CA HIS A 70 -2.93 -4.74 -8.28
C HIS A 70 -2.54 -3.42 -7.60
N ILE A 71 -1.24 -3.20 -7.45
CA ILE A 71 -0.66 -2.03 -6.80
C ILE A 71 0.30 -1.34 -7.78
N HIS A 72 0.01 -0.10 -8.14
CA HIS A 72 0.92 0.73 -8.94
C HIS A 72 1.44 1.90 -8.13
N ALA A 73 2.70 1.80 -7.70
CA ALA A 73 3.38 2.83 -6.94
C ALA A 73 4.12 3.81 -7.86
N LYS A 74 3.70 5.07 -7.86
CA LYS A 74 4.33 6.16 -8.62
C LYS A 74 5.12 7.07 -7.67
N ALA A 75 6.42 7.19 -7.92
CA ALA A 75 7.28 8.11 -7.18
C ALA A 75 7.82 9.22 -8.07
N ALA A 76 7.42 10.45 -7.75
CA ALA A 76 7.83 11.66 -8.44
C ALA A 76 9.35 11.82 -8.45
N TRP A 77 9.82 12.57 -9.45
CA TRP A 77 11.24 12.90 -9.56
C TRP A 77 11.69 13.78 -8.38
N PRO A 78 12.92 13.63 -7.87
CA PRO A 78 13.46 14.57 -6.89
C PRO A 78 13.53 15.99 -7.49
N ARG A 79 13.27 17.03 -6.70
CA ARG A 79 13.29 18.44 -7.17
C ARG A 79 14.60 18.82 -7.88
N SER A 80 15.74 18.28 -7.45
CA SER A 80 17.04 18.49 -8.12
C SER A 80 17.07 17.99 -9.57
N GLN A 81 16.22 17.02 -9.91
CA GLN A 81 16.11 16.45 -11.25
C GLN A 81 14.96 17.05 -12.09
N TRP A 82 14.23 18.04 -11.55
CA TRP A 82 13.15 18.75 -12.26
C TRP A 82 13.67 19.83 -13.23
N ARG A 83 14.89 20.31 -13.07
CA ARG A 83 15.38 21.47 -13.86
C ARG A 83 15.92 21.13 -15.25
N LYS A 84 15.50 20.00 -15.86
CA LYS A 84 15.97 19.65 -17.21
C LYS A 84 15.07 20.28 -18.28
N ARG A 85 15.69 20.83 -19.33
CA ARG A 85 15.02 21.43 -20.50
C ARG A 85 14.06 20.47 -21.21
N THR A 86 14.30 19.16 -21.11
CA THR A 86 13.44 18.12 -21.69
C THR A 86 12.65 17.42 -20.58
N PRO A 87 11.31 17.37 -20.66
CA PRO A 87 10.50 16.66 -19.69
C PRO A 87 10.84 15.17 -19.69
N ARG A 88 10.96 14.59 -18.49
CA ARG A 88 11.25 13.16 -18.34
C ARG A 88 9.99 12.32 -18.61
N PRO A 89 10.08 11.25 -19.41
CA PRO A 89 8.97 10.34 -19.64
C PRO A 89 8.74 9.41 -18.43
N LEU A 90 7.67 8.61 -18.51
CA LEU A 90 7.45 7.46 -17.62
C LEU A 90 8.68 6.54 -17.63
N SER A 91 9.13 6.12 -16.46
CA SER A 91 10.27 5.18 -16.35
C SER A 91 10.10 4.23 -15.18
N TRP A 92 10.85 3.13 -15.15
CA TRP A 92 10.94 2.28 -13.97
C TRP A 92 11.57 3.04 -12.78
N TRP A 93 11.08 2.76 -11.56
CA TRP A 93 11.60 3.37 -10.34
C TRP A 93 12.43 2.38 -9.53
N THR A 94 13.75 2.56 -9.51
CA THR A 94 14.69 1.68 -8.77
C THR A 94 15.06 2.20 -7.38
N GLY A 95 14.22 3.02 -6.75
CA GLY A 95 14.46 3.56 -5.40
C GLY A 95 13.73 2.79 -4.29
N LYS A 96 13.98 3.24 -3.04
CA LYS A 96 13.27 2.82 -1.82
C LYS A 96 11.93 3.55 -1.66
N PRO A 97 10.92 2.95 -1.00
CA PRO A 97 10.89 1.60 -0.42
C PRO A 97 10.96 0.45 -1.44
N ASP A 98 11.34 -0.72 -0.96
CA ASP A 98 11.32 -1.95 -1.76
C ASP A 98 9.88 -2.36 -2.09
N ILE A 99 9.70 -3.11 -3.18
CA ILE A 99 8.38 -3.38 -3.75
C ILE A 99 7.52 -4.28 -2.84
N ASP A 100 8.15 -5.25 -2.19
CA ASP A 100 7.57 -6.12 -1.17
C ASP A 100 7.12 -5.32 0.06
N ASN A 101 7.89 -4.34 0.50
CA ASN A 101 7.52 -3.49 1.63
C ASN A 101 6.34 -2.58 1.30
N ILE A 102 6.24 -2.09 0.06
CA ILE A 102 5.06 -1.35 -0.41
C ILE A 102 3.84 -2.27 -0.40
N ALA A 103 3.97 -3.46 -1.00
CA ALA A 103 2.90 -4.45 -1.05
C ALA A 103 2.39 -4.78 0.36
N LYS A 104 3.29 -5.10 1.28
CA LYS A 104 2.96 -5.40 2.67
C LYS A 104 2.20 -4.26 3.36
N ALA A 105 2.65 -3.01 3.19
CA ALA A 105 1.97 -1.86 3.81
C ALA A 105 0.51 -1.69 3.33
N ILE A 106 0.26 -1.94 2.04
CA ILE A 106 -1.08 -1.83 1.45
C ILE A 106 -1.95 -3.01 1.88
N LEU A 107 -1.44 -4.25 1.78
CA LEU A 107 -2.17 -5.46 2.13
C LEU A 107 -2.53 -5.50 3.62
N ASP A 108 -1.57 -5.18 4.50
CA ASP A 108 -1.78 -5.12 5.96
C ASP A 108 -2.81 -4.03 6.36
N ALA A 109 -2.98 -2.99 5.52
CA ALA A 109 -3.94 -1.92 5.76
C ALA A 109 -5.35 -2.24 5.23
N MET A 110 -5.45 -3.01 4.13
CA MET A 110 -6.72 -3.39 3.52
C MET A 110 -7.40 -4.58 4.22
N SER A 111 -6.65 -5.39 4.95
CA SER A 111 -7.21 -6.52 5.72
C SER A 111 -8.21 -6.03 6.78
N GLY A 112 -9.40 -6.64 6.78
CA GLY A 112 -10.56 -6.25 7.58
C GLY A 112 -11.31 -5.00 7.07
N VAL A 113 -10.85 -4.38 5.98
CA VAL A 113 -11.48 -3.20 5.37
C VAL A 113 -12.07 -3.53 4.00
N VAL A 114 -11.24 -4.02 3.07
CA VAL A 114 -11.67 -4.33 1.69
C VAL A 114 -12.02 -5.81 1.53
N TYR A 115 -11.25 -6.67 2.19
CA TYR A 115 -11.47 -8.12 2.31
C TYR A 115 -11.34 -8.52 3.79
N LEU A 116 -11.80 -9.71 4.16
CA LEU A 116 -11.81 -10.19 5.54
C LEU A 116 -10.40 -10.46 6.06
N ASP A 117 -9.55 -11.11 5.26
CA ASP A 117 -8.22 -11.56 5.66
C ASP A 117 -7.22 -11.57 4.49
N ASP A 118 -5.91 -11.43 4.78
CA ASP A 118 -4.87 -11.39 3.75
C ASP A 118 -4.72 -12.74 3.02
N THR A 119 -5.15 -13.84 3.64
CA THR A 119 -5.24 -15.17 3.03
C THR A 119 -6.15 -15.23 1.80
N GLN A 120 -7.07 -14.28 1.62
CA GLN A 120 -7.91 -14.20 0.42
C GLN A 120 -7.16 -13.70 -0.82
N VAL A 121 -5.97 -13.11 -0.68
CA VAL A 121 -5.24 -12.55 -1.82
C VAL A 121 -4.50 -13.66 -2.56
N CYS A 122 -5.13 -14.19 -3.61
CA CYS A 122 -4.59 -15.29 -4.42
C CYS A 122 -3.74 -14.80 -5.60
N ARG A 123 -3.89 -13.53 -6.01
CA ARG A 123 -3.09 -12.90 -7.07
C ARG A 123 -2.63 -11.52 -6.62
N LEU A 124 -1.34 -11.26 -6.79
CA LEU A 124 -0.73 -9.98 -6.44
C LEU A 124 0.18 -9.50 -7.57
N SER A 125 -0.14 -8.35 -8.14
CA SER A 125 0.73 -7.64 -9.08
C SER A 125 1.14 -6.30 -8.49
N VAL A 126 2.46 -6.04 -8.46
CA VAL A 126 3.00 -4.81 -7.91
C VAL A 126 4.00 -4.24 -8.89
N GLU A 127 3.82 -2.96 -9.20
CA GLU A 127 4.70 -2.21 -10.08
C GLU A 127 5.16 -0.93 -9.41
N LYS A 128 6.39 -0.50 -9.71
CA LYS A 128 6.91 0.78 -9.26
C LYS A 128 7.53 1.58 -10.40
N THR A 129 6.99 2.78 -10.62
CA THR A 129 7.39 3.65 -11.73
C THR A 129 7.64 5.07 -11.24
N ARG A 130 8.35 5.83 -12.07
CA ARG A 130 8.42 7.29 -11.98
C ARG A 130 7.44 7.84 -13.01
N PRO A 131 6.50 8.69 -12.59
CA PRO A 131 5.59 9.27 -13.54
C PRO A 131 6.32 10.27 -14.46
N PRO A 132 5.69 10.67 -15.57
CA PRO A 132 6.11 11.83 -16.34
C PRO A 132 6.37 13.04 -15.45
N GLN A 133 7.29 13.89 -15.87
CA GLN A 133 7.65 15.06 -15.08
C GLN A 133 6.45 15.98 -14.83
N GLY A 134 6.26 16.38 -13.57
CA GLY A 134 5.16 17.26 -13.13
C GLY A 134 3.99 16.52 -12.49
N GLU A 135 3.89 15.21 -12.69
CA GLU A 135 2.89 14.40 -11.98
C GLU A 135 3.31 14.13 -10.52
N PRO A 136 2.34 14.12 -9.59
CA PRO A 136 2.60 13.90 -8.18
C PRO A 136 2.91 12.43 -7.88
N ASP A 137 3.43 12.20 -6.67
CA ASP A 137 3.48 10.85 -6.11
C ASP A 137 2.06 10.32 -5.86
N CYS A 138 1.83 9.04 -6.16
CA CYS A 138 0.60 8.35 -5.76
C CYS A 138 0.79 6.84 -5.73
N VAL A 139 -0.08 6.14 -5.00
CA VAL A 139 -0.24 4.68 -5.12
C VAL A 139 -1.64 4.38 -5.60
N ARG A 140 -1.78 3.69 -6.73
CA ARG A 140 -3.07 3.23 -7.24
C ARG A 140 -3.26 1.79 -6.81
N VAL A 141 -4.44 1.47 -6.30
CA VAL A 141 -4.77 0.12 -5.84
C VAL A 141 -6.09 -0.28 -6.46
N SER A 142 -6.13 -1.48 -7.01
CA SER A 142 -7.36 -2.11 -7.47
C SER A 142 -7.46 -3.53 -6.95
N VAL A 143 -8.63 -3.87 -6.41
CA VAL A 143 -8.95 -5.18 -5.86
C VAL A 143 -10.16 -5.71 -6.61
N PHE A 144 -10.09 -6.96 -7.04
CA PHE A 144 -11.17 -7.64 -7.75
C PHE A 144 -11.39 -9.01 -7.13
N GLU A 145 -12.64 -9.39 -6.91
CA GLU A 145 -12.98 -10.77 -6.59
C GLU A 145 -12.83 -11.64 -7.84
N VAL A 146 -12.10 -12.76 -7.71
CA VAL A 146 -11.85 -13.72 -8.80
C VAL A 146 -12.55 -15.03 -8.51
N GLY A 147 -13.04 -15.69 -9.56
CA GLY A 147 -13.66 -17.00 -9.48
C GLY A 147 -12.72 -18.11 -9.96
N ASP A 148 -13.08 -19.36 -9.69
CA ASP A 148 -12.31 -20.54 -10.14
C ASP A 148 -12.21 -20.61 -11.68
N GLY A 149 -13.15 -20.00 -12.40
CA GLY A 149 -13.12 -19.87 -13.87
C GLY A 149 -12.03 -18.94 -14.41
N ASP A 150 -11.38 -18.15 -13.56
CA ASP A 150 -10.29 -17.24 -13.95
C ASP A 150 -8.92 -17.93 -13.95
N LEU A 151 -8.84 -19.23 -13.63
CA LEU A 151 -7.65 -20.07 -13.71
C LEU A 151 -7.35 -20.43 -15.17
N SER A 152 -6.73 -19.49 -15.90
CA SER A 152 -6.18 -19.70 -17.25
C SER A 152 -4.68 -19.92 -17.23
#